data_AF-A0A3M1YAS8-F1
#
_entry.id   AF-A0A3M1YAS8-F1
#
_cell.length_a   1.000
_cell.length_b   1.000
_cell.length_c   1.000
_cell.angle_alpha   90.00
_cell.angle_beta   90.00
_cell.angle_gamma   90.00
#
_symmetry.space_group_name_H-M   'P 1'
#
loop_
_entity.id
_entity.type
_entity.pdbx_description
1 polymer ?
#
loop_
_entity_poly.entity_id
_entity_poly.type
_entity_poly.pdbx_seq_one_letter_code
_entity_poly.pdbx_strand_id
1 'polypeptide(L)' 'MGCGRALLCLIFPPLAVIDRGCGTVVIVLALTAAGWVPGAIAALLINIMAEN' A
#
# COMPACT_ATOMS: atom_id res chain seq x y z
N MET A 1 7.82 -6.51 10.73
CA MET A 1 6.58 -6.81 9.96
C MET A 1 6.44 -8.31 9.69
N GLY A 2 5.26 -8.90 9.86
CA GLY A 2 4.99 -10.22 9.30
C GLY A 2 4.99 -10.16 7.77
N CYS A 3 5.78 -11.00 7.10
CA CYS A 3 5.92 -11.05 5.63
C CYS A 3 4.56 -11.15 4.90
N GLY A 4 3.53 -11.68 5.56
CA GLY A 4 2.16 -11.73 5.03
C GLY A 4 1.55 -10.37 4.70
N ARG A 5 1.85 -9.29 5.46
CA ARG A 5 1.34 -7.94 5.16
C ARG A 5 2.01 -7.33 3.92
N ALA A 6 3.30 -7.60 3.71
CA ALA A 6 4.02 -7.16 2.51
C ALA A 6 3.52 -7.89 1.26
N LEU A 7 3.25 -9.19 1.36
CA LEU A 7 2.68 -9.98 0.26
C LEU A 7 1.25 -9.51 -0.10
N LEU A 8 0.45 -9.12 0.90
CA LEU A 8 -0.86 -8.52 0.69
C LEU A 8 -0.79 -7.14 0.02
N CYS A 9 0.22 -6.31 0.36
CA CYS A 9 0.46 -5.03 -0.33
C CYS A 9 0.83 -5.22 -1.81
N LEU A 10 1.49 -6.34 -2.15
CA LEU A 10 1.84 -6.69 -3.52
C LEU A 10 0.60 -7.17 -4.28
N ILE A 11 -0.17 -8.12 -3.74
CA ILE A 11 -1.31 -8.72 -4.46
C ILE A 11 -2.54 -7.78 -4.55
N PHE A 12 -2.78 -6.99 -3.49
CA PHE A 12 -3.94 -6.10 -3.36
C PHE A 12 -3.55 -4.82 -2.60
N PRO A 13 -2.85 -3.87 -3.27
CA PRO A 13 -2.38 -2.63 -2.66
C PRO A 13 -3.48 -1.79 -1.95
N PRO A 14 -4.73 -1.66 -2.45
CA PRO A 14 -5.73 -0.83 -1.78
C PRO A 14 -6.26 -1.44 -0.48
N LEU A 15 -6.32 -2.78 -0.38
CA LEU A 15 -6.84 -3.47 0.79
C LEU A 15 -5.88 -3.37 1.98
N ALA A 16 -4.57 -3.38 1.71
CA ALA A 16 -3.54 -3.26 2.74
C ALA A 16 -3.45 -1.85 3.37
N VAL A 17 -4.06 -0.86 2.71
CA VAL A 17 -3.98 0.56 3.08
C VAL A 17 -5.29 1.08 3.71
N ILE A 18 -6.38 0.32 3.64
CA ILE A 18 -7.67 0.65 4.30
C ILE A 18 -7.50 0.96 5.79
N ASP A 19 -6.58 0.25 6.45
CA ASP A 19 -6.28 0.39 7.88
C ASP A 19 -5.40 1.62 8.19
N ARG A 20 -4.76 2.22 7.17
CA ARG A 20 -3.82 3.35 7.31
C ARG A 20 -4.44 4.73 7.03
N GLY A 21 -5.71 4.78 6.63
CA GLY A 21 -6.47 6.03 6.43
C GLY A 21 -6.99 6.26 5.01
N CYS A 22 -8.18 6.87 4.91
CA CYS A 22 -8.93 7.05 3.66
C CYS A 22 -8.14 7.84 2.59
N GLY A 23 -7.40 8.88 2.97
CA GLY A 23 -6.60 9.68 2.02
C GLY A 23 -5.51 8.86 1.32
N THR A 24 -4.87 7.95 2.05
CA THR A 24 -3.82 7.09 1.51
C THR A 24 -4.37 6.05 0.53
N VAL A 25 -5.57 5.51 0.82
CA VAL A 25 -6.25 4.56 -0.08
C VAL A 25 -6.53 5.20 -1.44
N VAL A 26 -7.00 6.45 -1.45
CA VAL A 26 -7.31 7.18 -2.69
C VAL A 26 -6.05 7.46 -3.51
N ILE A 27 -4.94 7.83 -2.87
CA ILE A 27 -3.66 8.06 -3.54
C ILE A 27 -3.09 6.76 -4.11
N VAL A 28 -3.11 5.67 -3.34
CA VAL A 28 -2.62 4.35 -3.78
C VAL A 28 -3.49 3.77 -4.89
N LEU A 29 -4.81 3.99 -4.87
CA LEU A 29 -5.72 3.63 -5.98
C LEU A 29 -5.41 4.42 -7.25
N ALA A 30 -5.23 5.74 -7.14
CA ALA A 30 -4.89 6.58 -8.27
C ALA A 30 -3.52 6.21 -8.87
N LEU A 31 -2.51 5.94 -8.02
CA LEU A 31 -1.21 5.44 -8.47
C LEU A 31 -1.32 4.06 -9.10
N THR A 32 -2.07 3.13 -8.51
CA THR A 32 -2.30 1.78 -9.07
C THR A 32 -2.99 1.84 -10.44
N ALA A 33 -3.92 2.77 -10.63
CA ALA A 33 -4.58 3.01 -11.92
C ALA A 33 -3.64 3.65 -12.96
N ALA A 34 -2.72 4.53 -12.53
CA ALA A 34 -1.67 5.09 -13.39
C ALA A 34 -0.50 4.10 -13.65
N GLY A 35 -0.34 3.09 -12.80
CA GLY A 35 0.66 2.05 -12.89
C GLY A 35 0.68 1.19 -11.63
N TRP A 36 0.67 -0.13 -11.78
CA TRP A 36 0.62 -1.02 -10.62
C TRP A 36 1.88 -0.93 -9.73
N VAL A 37 3.06 -0.76 -10.35
CA VAL A 37 4.37 -0.67 -9.68
C VAL A 37 4.45 0.49 -8.67
N PRO A 38 4.11 1.75 -9.00
CA PRO A 38 4.15 2.84 -8.04
C PRO A 38 3.15 2.67 -6.88
N GLY A 39 1.99 2.04 -7.11
CA GLY A 39 1.01 1.72 -6.07
C GLY A 39 1.55 0.72 -5.03
N ALA A 40 2.23 -0.35 -5.48
CA ALA A 40 2.85 -1.33 -4.60
C ALA A 40 4.01 -0.73 -3.78
N ILE A 41 4.84 0.13 -4.40
CA ILE A 41 5.95 0.82 -3.72
C ILE A 41 5.42 1.78 -2.65
N ALA A 42 4.37 2.55 -2.95
CA ALA A 42 3.74 3.45 -1.98
C ALA A 42 3.18 2.68 -0.78
N ALA A 43 2.49 1.56 -1.01
CA ALA A 43 1.97 0.71 0.06
C ALA A 43 3.09 0.12 0.95
N LEU A 44 4.21 -0.29 0.35
CA LEU A 44 5.38 -0.79 1.09
C LEU A 44 6.06 0.31 1.92
N LEU A 45 6.31 1.48 1.33
CA LEU A 45 6.94 2.61 2.03
C LEU A 45 6.11 3.06 3.24
N ILE A 46 4.81 3.20 3.09
CA ILE A 46 3.92 3.64 4.18
C ILE A 46 3.88 2.62 5.31
N ASN A 47 3.91 1.33 4.97
CA ASN A 47 4.03 0.31 5.99
C ASN A 47 5.36 0.42 6.73
N ILE A 48 6.48 0.62 6.02
CA ILE A 48 7.83 0.70 6.62
C ILE A 48 7.98 1.92 7.52
N MET A 49 7.45 3.07 7.09
CA MET A 49 7.46 4.30 7.87
C MET A 49 6.58 4.22 9.13
N ALA A 50 5.63 3.30 9.17
CA ALA A 50 4.75 3.11 10.32
C ALA A 50 5.24 2.04 11.32
N GLU A 51 6.27 1.27 10.98
CA GLU A 51 6.95 0.35 11.92
C GLU A 51 8.17 0.99 12.58
N ASN A 52 8.71 2.06 11.99
CA ASN A 52 9.78 2.89 12.54
C ASN A 52 9.24 4.03 13.41
#